data_AF-A0A4R5YBY8-F1
#
_entry.id   AF-A0A4R5YBY8-F1
#
_cell.length_a   1.000
_cell.length_b   1.000
_cell.length_c   1.000
_cell.angle_alpha   90.00
_cell.angle_beta   90.00
_cell.angle_gamma   90.00
#
_symmetry.space_group_name_H-M   'P 1'
#
loop_
_entity.id
_entity.type
_entity.pdbx_description
1 polymer ?
#
loop_
_entity_poly.entity_id
_entity_poly.type
_entity_poly.pdbx_seq_one_letter_code
_entity_poly.pdbx_strand_id
1 'polypeptide(L)'
;MDITLTYRDTDCIPVSDVGLDPATWARERARRFRTVAELDAAAGARVAGALEDIAVLDSTDHRAFLLVSPGARVLAPFVIFASDGPLQRTEQAEFLWNGRALLPATSSLVETAELGDGFSVTTAERHENGDFGFRRWLFLGTTRSVGMVLGPVAPYGLVAVEKIAEEMVSSVRVAGYTSAADRERLDELDGAVSRLAESWPA
;
A
#
# COMPACT_ATOMS: atom_id res chain seq x y z
N MET A 1 8.95 -15.37 -1.27
CA MET A 1 8.95 -14.51 -0.07
C MET A 1 7.78 -14.90 0.84
N ASP A 2 7.97 -15.00 2.16
CA ASP A 2 6.92 -15.39 3.10
C ASP A 2 6.47 -14.19 3.95
N ILE A 3 5.42 -13.52 3.46
CA ILE A 3 4.73 -12.41 4.13
C ILE A 3 3.40 -12.95 4.65
N THR A 4 3.15 -12.76 5.95
CA THR A 4 1.87 -13.08 6.58
C THR A 4 1.28 -11.84 7.23
N LEU A 5 -0.05 -11.73 7.22
CA LEU A 5 -0.79 -10.61 7.80
C LEU A 5 -2.24 -11.01 8.05
N THR A 6 -2.95 -10.16 8.78
CA THR A 6 -4.38 -10.28 9.02
C THR A 6 -5.14 -9.25 8.18
N TYR A 7 -6.31 -9.64 7.69
CA TYR A 7 -7.23 -8.75 6.97
C TYR A 7 -8.66 -9.27 7.15
N ARG A 8 -9.66 -8.42 6.90
CA ARG A 8 -11.08 -8.82 6.91
C ARG A 8 -11.56 -9.09 5.49
N ASP A 9 -12.21 -10.22 5.28
CA ASP A 9 -12.78 -10.59 3.98
C ASP A 9 -13.96 -9.69 3.55
N THR A 10 -14.40 -8.76 4.42
CA THR A 10 -15.48 -7.80 4.14
C THR A 10 -15.00 -6.52 3.48
N ASP A 11 -13.70 -6.21 3.55
CA ASP A 11 -13.12 -4.95 3.08
C ASP A 11 -11.77 -5.12 2.36
N CYS A 12 -11.28 -6.35 2.24
CA CYS A 12 -10.02 -6.67 1.59
C CYS A 12 -10.14 -7.96 0.76
N ILE A 13 -9.53 -7.95 -0.42
CA ILE A 13 -9.43 -9.11 -1.32
C ILE A 13 -7.95 -9.37 -1.61
N PRO A 14 -7.37 -10.50 -1.21
CA PRO A 14 -6.03 -10.88 -1.65
C PRO A 14 -6.04 -11.17 -3.16
N VAL A 15 -5.01 -10.69 -3.85
CA VAL A 15 -4.71 -10.99 -5.25
C VAL A 15 -3.75 -12.17 -5.25
N SER A 16 -4.29 -13.37 -5.42
CA SER A 16 -3.52 -14.60 -5.51
C SER A 16 -4.16 -15.54 -6.51
N ASP A 17 -3.35 -16.46 -7.03
CA ASP A 17 -3.82 -17.58 -7.86
C ASP A 17 -4.60 -17.10 -9.10
N VAL A 18 -4.14 -15.99 -9.72
CA VAL A 18 -4.78 -15.37 -10.90
C VAL A 18 -4.93 -16.37 -12.05
N GLY A 19 -3.98 -17.30 -12.18
CA GLY A 19 -3.95 -18.28 -13.25
C GLY A 19 -3.70 -17.64 -14.62
N LEU A 20 -4.10 -18.34 -15.70
CA LEU A 20 -3.86 -17.89 -17.08
C LEU A 20 -4.96 -16.96 -17.63
N ASP A 21 -6.11 -16.85 -16.96
CA ASP A 21 -7.24 -16.01 -17.37
C ASP A 21 -7.63 -15.03 -16.24
N PRO A 22 -6.95 -13.87 -16.16
CA PRO A 22 -7.20 -12.86 -15.14
C PRO A 22 -8.64 -12.36 -15.11
N ALA A 23 -9.29 -12.23 -16.28
CA ALA A 23 -10.65 -11.73 -16.38
C ALA A 23 -11.65 -12.70 -15.75
N THR A 24 -11.50 -14.00 -15.99
CA THR A 24 -12.35 -15.02 -15.35
C THR A 24 -12.08 -15.10 -13.85
N TRP A 25 -10.81 -15.10 -13.43
CA TRP A 25 -10.44 -15.07 -12.02
C TRP A 25 -11.05 -13.86 -11.29
N ALA A 26 -10.92 -12.67 -11.86
CA ALA A 26 -11.41 -11.43 -11.27
C ALA A 26 -12.94 -11.45 -11.10
N ARG A 27 -13.68 -11.92 -12.12
CA ARG A 27 -15.13 -12.09 -12.05
C ARG A 27 -15.56 -13.06 -10.95
N GLU A 28 -14.88 -14.21 -10.84
CA GLU A 28 -15.18 -15.20 -9.82
C GLU A 28 -14.90 -14.68 -8.41
N ARG A 29 -13.74 -14.05 -8.22
CA ARG A 29 -13.33 -13.49 -6.93
C ARG A 29 -14.27 -12.35 -6.50
N ALA A 30 -14.61 -11.44 -7.41
CA ALA A 30 -15.58 -10.38 -7.17
C ALA A 30 -16.97 -10.93 -6.81
N ARG A 31 -17.43 -12.00 -7.47
CA ARG A 31 -18.73 -12.63 -7.15
C ARG A 31 -18.76 -13.20 -5.73
N ARG A 32 -17.66 -13.83 -5.29
CA ARG A 32 -17.54 -14.34 -3.91
C ARG A 32 -17.52 -13.20 -2.91
N PHE A 33 -16.66 -12.20 -3.14
CA PHE A 33 -16.55 -11.03 -2.28
C PHE A 33 -17.87 -10.27 -2.15
N ARG A 34 -18.61 -10.06 -3.26
CA ARG A 34 -19.92 -9.41 -3.26
C ARG A 34 -20.90 -10.04 -2.27
N THR A 35 -20.84 -11.35 -2.09
CA THR A 35 -21.71 -12.08 -1.16
C THR A 35 -21.30 -11.82 0.29
N VAL A 36 -20.00 -11.79 0.58
CA VAL A 36 -19.45 -11.56 1.92
C VAL A 36 -19.62 -10.11 2.36
N ALA A 37 -19.38 -9.17 1.46
CA ALA A 37 -19.45 -7.73 1.70
C ALA A 37 -20.84 -7.12 1.40
N GLU A 38 -21.84 -7.95 1.10
CA GLU A 38 -23.23 -7.54 0.81
C GLU A 38 -23.35 -6.43 -0.25
N LEU A 39 -22.52 -6.50 -1.29
CA LEU A 39 -22.48 -5.49 -2.33
C LEU A 39 -23.55 -5.69 -3.40
N ASP A 40 -24.01 -4.59 -4.01
CA ASP A 40 -24.89 -4.67 -5.17
C ASP A 40 -24.15 -5.16 -6.44
N ALA A 41 -24.91 -5.43 -7.50
CA ALA A 41 -24.34 -5.95 -8.75
C ALA A 41 -23.39 -4.95 -9.43
N ALA A 42 -23.63 -3.65 -9.33
CA ALA A 42 -22.81 -2.61 -9.95
C ALA A 42 -21.47 -2.45 -9.21
N ALA A 43 -21.51 -2.45 -7.87
CA ALA A 43 -20.33 -2.50 -7.01
C ALA A 43 -19.49 -3.76 -7.29
N GLY A 44 -20.14 -4.93 -7.41
CA GLY A 44 -19.46 -6.17 -7.78
C GLY A 44 -18.76 -6.11 -9.14
N ALA A 45 -19.36 -5.45 -10.14
CA ALA A 45 -18.74 -5.27 -11.45
C ALA A 45 -17.51 -4.33 -11.38
N ARG A 46 -17.57 -3.25 -10.60
CA ARG A 46 -16.40 -2.37 -10.36
C ARG A 46 -15.26 -3.13 -9.69
N VAL A 47 -15.57 -3.96 -8.69
CA VAL A 47 -14.58 -4.81 -8.01
C VAL A 47 -13.93 -5.77 -9.01
N ALA A 48 -14.71 -6.40 -9.90
CA ALA A 48 -14.15 -7.28 -10.94
C ALA A 48 -13.17 -6.54 -11.87
N GLY A 49 -13.54 -5.34 -12.36
CA GLY A 49 -12.64 -4.55 -13.20
C GLY A 49 -11.35 -4.16 -12.48
N ALA A 50 -11.44 -3.69 -11.24
CA ALA A 50 -10.26 -3.34 -10.45
C ALA A 50 -9.36 -4.56 -10.16
N LEU A 51 -9.95 -5.73 -9.90
CA LEU A 51 -9.19 -6.97 -9.72
C LEU A 51 -8.44 -7.36 -11.01
N GLU A 52 -9.09 -7.25 -12.16
CA GLU A 52 -8.45 -7.52 -13.47
C GLU A 52 -7.26 -6.58 -13.71
N ASP A 53 -7.41 -5.28 -13.41
CA ASP A 53 -6.34 -4.29 -13.57
C ASP A 53 -5.13 -4.58 -12.67
N ILE A 54 -5.35 -5.00 -11.42
CA ILE A 54 -4.26 -5.28 -10.48
C ILE A 54 -3.72 -6.70 -10.58
N ALA A 55 -4.34 -7.57 -11.37
CA ALA A 55 -3.90 -8.96 -11.53
C ALA A 55 -2.45 -9.07 -12.06
N VAL A 56 -2.00 -8.07 -12.82
CA VAL A 56 -0.61 -7.95 -13.30
C VAL A 56 0.39 -7.67 -12.18
N LEU A 57 -0.09 -7.25 -11.01
CA LEU A 57 0.68 -7.04 -9.80
C LEU A 57 0.75 -8.32 -8.96
N ASP A 58 0.47 -9.51 -9.48
CA ASP A 58 0.82 -10.76 -8.78
C ASP A 58 2.27 -11.16 -9.13
N SER A 59 3.12 -11.35 -8.13
CA SER A 59 4.49 -11.85 -8.34
C SER A 59 4.98 -12.64 -7.12
N THR A 60 6.14 -13.29 -7.26
CA THR A 60 6.80 -13.99 -6.15
C THR A 60 7.39 -13.06 -5.09
N ASP A 61 7.58 -11.79 -5.45
CA ASP A 61 8.39 -10.82 -4.72
C ASP A 61 7.52 -9.75 -4.03
N HIS A 62 6.21 -9.79 -4.27
CA HIS A 62 5.24 -8.93 -3.59
C HIS A 62 3.90 -9.63 -3.36
N ARG A 63 3.12 -9.11 -2.43
CA ARG A 63 1.74 -9.49 -2.16
C ARG A 63 0.83 -8.31 -2.49
N ALA A 64 -0.13 -8.53 -3.37
CA ALA A 64 -1.12 -7.52 -3.73
C ALA A 64 -2.48 -7.83 -3.11
N PHE A 65 -3.20 -6.77 -2.76
CA PHE A 65 -4.54 -6.79 -2.22
C PHE A 65 -5.37 -5.69 -2.91
N LEU A 66 -6.67 -5.90 -2.99
CA LEU A 66 -7.63 -4.84 -3.28
C LEU A 66 -8.37 -4.48 -1.99
N LEU A 67 -8.16 -3.26 -1.50
CA LEU A 67 -8.94 -2.71 -0.39
C LEU A 67 -10.21 -2.07 -0.93
N VAL A 68 -11.33 -2.35 -0.26
CA VAL A 68 -12.66 -1.98 -0.70
C VAL A 68 -13.36 -1.23 0.42
N SER A 69 -13.55 0.08 0.22
CA SER A 69 -14.38 0.89 1.12
C SER A 69 -15.85 0.45 1.12
N PRO A 70 -16.66 0.85 2.12
CA PRO A 70 -18.09 0.52 2.18
C PRO A 70 -18.84 0.85 0.87
N GLY A 71 -19.60 -0.12 0.35
CA GLY A 71 -20.33 0.02 -0.91
C GLY A 71 -19.44 0.11 -2.17
N ALA A 72 -18.14 -0.23 -2.06
CA ALA A 72 -17.16 -0.16 -3.15
C ALA A 72 -17.13 1.23 -3.83
N ARG A 73 -17.09 2.30 -3.03
CA ARG A 73 -16.98 3.69 -3.51
C ARG A 73 -15.55 4.05 -3.89
N VAL A 74 -14.61 3.51 -3.16
CA VAL A 74 -13.16 3.54 -3.38
C VAL A 74 -12.67 2.10 -3.43
N LEU A 75 -11.84 1.83 -4.44
CA LEU A 75 -11.15 0.57 -4.72
C LEU A 75 -9.66 0.93 -4.78
N ALA A 76 -8.86 0.36 -3.88
CA ALA A 76 -7.49 0.76 -3.69
C ALA A 76 -6.55 -0.45 -3.75
N PRO A 77 -5.61 -0.49 -4.70
CA PRO A 77 -4.54 -1.48 -4.66
C PRO A 77 -3.69 -1.26 -3.40
N PHE A 78 -3.32 -2.35 -2.74
CA PHE A 78 -2.38 -2.34 -1.63
C PHE A 78 -1.33 -3.42 -1.86
N VAL A 79 -0.07 -3.01 -2.00
CA VAL A 79 1.04 -3.91 -2.33
C VAL A 79 2.03 -3.91 -1.18
N ILE A 80 2.47 -5.09 -0.76
CA ILE A 80 3.49 -5.31 0.27
C ILE A 80 4.65 -6.05 -0.39
N PHE A 81 5.87 -5.57 -0.20
CA PHE A 81 7.07 -6.21 -0.71
C PHE A 81 8.18 -6.20 0.34
N ALA A 82 9.14 -7.11 0.20
CA ALA A 82 10.37 -7.09 0.97
C ALA A 82 11.55 -7.15 -0.01
N SER A 83 12.55 -6.32 0.21
CA SER A 83 13.75 -6.29 -0.63
C SER A 83 14.68 -7.48 -0.33
N ASP A 84 15.58 -7.80 -1.26
CA ASP A 84 16.59 -8.86 -1.07
C ASP A 84 17.69 -8.49 -0.06
N GLY A 85 17.83 -7.19 0.24
CA GLY A 85 18.76 -6.62 1.21
C GLY A 85 18.28 -5.27 1.75
N PRO A 86 18.94 -4.68 2.76
CA PRO A 86 18.55 -3.36 3.26
C PRO A 86 18.65 -2.30 2.15
N LEU A 87 17.60 -1.51 1.98
CA LEU A 87 17.59 -0.41 1.01
C LEU A 87 18.62 0.66 1.40
N GLN A 88 19.33 1.15 0.40
CA GLN A 88 20.26 2.28 0.52
C GLN A 88 19.51 3.59 0.71
N ARG A 89 20.19 4.61 1.26
CA ARG A 89 19.57 5.92 1.55
C ARG A 89 18.86 6.54 0.34
N THR A 90 19.44 6.44 -0.85
CA THR A 90 18.83 6.95 -2.09
C THR A 90 17.58 6.18 -2.46
N GLU A 91 17.59 4.86 -2.37
CA GLU A 91 16.43 4.00 -2.67
C GLU A 91 15.29 4.25 -1.67
N GLN A 92 15.61 4.47 -0.40
CA GLN A 92 14.63 4.86 0.62
C GLN A 92 13.96 6.20 0.27
N ALA A 93 14.75 7.19 -0.16
CA ALA A 93 14.26 8.51 -0.53
C ALA A 93 13.38 8.45 -1.79
N GLU A 94 13.82 7.74 -2.84
CA GLU A 94 13.05 7.53 -4.07
C GLU A 94 11.76 6.75 -3.83
N PHE A 95 11.78 5.81 -2.90
CA PHE A 95 10.58 5.08 -2.50
C PHE A 95 9.58 5.99 -1.79
N LEU A 96 10.04 6.79 -0.83
CA LEU A 96 9.16 7.63 0.00
C LEU A 96 8.70 8.89 -0.74
N TRP A 97 9.49 9.40 -1.68
CA TRP A 97 9.22 10.63 -2.40
C TRP A 97 9.33 10.46 -3.91
N ASN A 98 8.25 10.78 -4.61
CA ASN A 98 8.21 10.85 -6.06
C ASN A 98 8.27 12.32 -6.53
N GLY A 99 9.11 12.63 -7.51
CA GLY A 99 9.18 13.96 -8.13
C GLY A 99 7.86 14.42 -8.80
N ARG A 100 6.86 13.55 -8.87
CA ARG A 100 5.49 13.85 -9.31
C ARG A 100 4.55 14.36 -8.20
N ALA A 101 5.04 14.49 -6.97
CA ALA A 101 4.25 15.00 -5.85
C ALA A 101 3.75 16.44 -6.14
N LEU A 102 2.44 16.64 -6.00
CA LEU A 102 1.73 17.90 -6.23
C LEU A 102 1.70 18.82 -5.01
N LEU A 103 1.78 18.20 -3.83
CA LEU A 103 1.70 18.86 -2.55
C LEU A 103 2.84 18.33 -1.67
N PRO A 104 3.25 19.11 -0.67
CA PRO A 104 3.97 18.58 0.48
C PRO A 104 3.44 17.23 0.93
N ALA A 105 4.33 16.25 1.10
CA ALA A 105 3.95 14.99 1.70
C ALA A 105 3.62 15.20 3.18
N THR A 106 2.65 14.43 3.68
CA THR A 106 2.46 14.27 5.11
C THR A 106 3.17 13.00 5.56
N SER A 107 4.11 13.12 6.49
CA SER A 107 4.83 11.99 7.08
C SER A 107 4.33 11.63 8.47
N SER A 108 4.59 10.38 8.89
CA SER A 108 4.44 9.96 10.27
C SER A 108 5.40 8.82 10.61
N LEU A 109 5.88 8.81 11.86
CA LEU A 109 6.46 7.60 12.44
C LEU A 109 5.33 6.59 12.69
N VAL A 110 5.61 5.31 12.43
CA VAL A 110 4.67 4.20 12.60
C VAL A 110 5.38 3.09 13.36
N GLU A 111 4.75 2.57 14.40
CA GLU A 111 5.27 1.44 15.18
C GLU A 111 4.38 0.21 14.96
N THR A 112 5.01 -0.95 14.73
CA THR A 112 4.30 -2.23 14.63
C THR A 112 4.98 -3.26 15.52
N ALA A 113 4.22 -4.23 16.02
CA ALA A 113 4.75 -5.26 16.91
C ALA A 113 5.82 -6.15 16.24
N GLU A 114 5.73 -6.36 14.93
CA GLU A 114 6.51 -7.37 14.22
C GLU A 114 7.58 -6.76 13.29
N LEU A 115 7.35 -5.53 12.80
CA LEU A 115 8.35 -4.80 12.00
C LEU A 115 9.09 -3.72 12.80
N GLY A 116 8.63 -3.41 14.03
CA GLY A 116 9.18 -2.34 14.85
C GLY A 116 8.83 -0.95 14.31
N ASP A 117 9.73 -0.01 14.51
CA ASP A 117 9.59 1.37 14.03
C ASP A 117 9.77 1.46 12.52
N GLY A 118 8.92 2.27 11.89
CA GLY A 118 8.93 2.56 10.48
C GLY A 118 8.46 3.98 10.20
N PHE A 119 8.40 4.30 8.92
CA PHE A 119 8.05 5.62 8.43
C PHE A 119 6.95 5.51 7.40
N SER A 120 5.96 6.40 7.46
CA SER A 120 4.92 6.49 6.45
C SER A 120 4.87 7.87 5.82
N VAL A 121 4.52 7.90 4.53
CA VAL A 121 4.40 9.12 3.73
C VAL A 121 3.14 9.02 2.88
N THR A 122 2.29 10.04 2.96
CA THR A 122 1.16 10.23 2.06
C THR A 122 1.48 11.34 1.05
N THR A 123 1.25 11.07 -0.23
CA THR A 123 1.46 12.01 -1.34
C THR A 123 0.22 12.09 -2.23
N ALA A 124 -0.02 13.26 -2.82
CA ALA A 124 -0.83 13.41 -4.02
C ALA A 124 0.12 13.55 -5.20
N GLU A 125 -0.04 12.74 -6.25
CA GLU A 125 0.86 12.67 -7.40
C GLU A 125 0.12 12.90 -8.71
N ARG A 126 0.76 13.66 -9.62
CA ARG A 126 0.30 13.87 -11.00
C ARG A 126 0.74 12.72 -11.88
N HIS A 127 -0.23 12.06 -12.52
CA HIS A 127 -0.01 11.06 -13.56
C HIS A 127 -0.72 11.48 -14.86
N GLU A 128 -0.42 10.82 -15.98
CA GLU A 128 -0.95 11.19 -17.31
C GLU A 128 -2.48 11.16 -17.36
N ASN A 129 -3.10 10.27 -16.57
CA ASN A 129 -4.53 10.03 -16.50
C ASN A 129 -5.22 10.72 -15.30
N GLY A 130 -4.52 11.57 -14.54
CA GLY A 130 -5.10 12.33 -13.44
C GLY A 130 -4.23 12.43 -12.20
N ASP A 131 -4.84 12.94 -11.14
CA ASP A 131 -4.21 13.08 -9.83
C ASP A 131 -4.60 11.91 -8.95
N PHE A 132 -3.61 11.31 -8.28
CA PHE A 132 -3.81 10.14 -7.44
C PHE A 132 -3.14 10.30 -6.08
N GLY A 133 -3.84 9.83 -5.05
CA GLY A 133 -3.30 9.68 -3.71
C GLY A 133 -2.55 8.35 -3.56
N PHE A 134 -1.42 8.42 -2.87
CA PHE A 134 -0.65 7.26 -2.43
C PHE A 134 -0.32 7.39 -0.94
N ARG A 135 -0.26 6.26 -0.25
CA ARG A 135 0.39 6.18 1.06
C ARG A 135 1.41 5.05 1.04
N ARG A 136 2.61 5.35 1.51
CA ARG A 136 3.74 4.43 1.52
C ARG A 136 4.21 4.21 2.94
N TRP A 137 4.56 2.97 3.27
CA TRP A 137 5.20 2.62 4.53
C TRP A 137 6.54 1.96 4.24
N LEU A 138 7.54 2.31 5.03
CA LEU A 138 8.87 1.74 4.94
C LEU A 138 9.37 1.34 6.33
N PHE A 139 9.74 0.07 6.47
CA PHE A 139 10.34 -0.49 7.67
C PHE A 139 11.76 -0.95 7.35
N LEU A 140 12.75 -0.45 8.11
CA LEU A 140 14.16 -0.70 7.86
C LEU A 140 14.63 -1.89 8.70
N GLY A 141 15.17 -2.91 8.05
CA GLY A 141 15.72 -4.08 8.74
C GLY A 141 17.21 -4.27 8.46
N THR A 142 17.86 -5.08 9.29
CA THR A 142 19.28 -5.40 9.17
C THR A 142 19.56 -6.36 8.01
N THR A 143 18.59 -7.20 7.65
CA THR A 143 18.68 -8.19 6.58
C THR A 143 17.95 -7.78 5.30
N ARG A 144 16.90 -6.98 5.43
CA ARG A 144 16.04 -6.48 4.34
C ARG A 144 15.18 -5.32 4.81
N SER A 145 14.68 -4.53 3.86
CA SER A 145 13.61 -3.56 4.11
C SER A 145 12.26 -4.12 3.70
N VAL A 146 11.20 -3.67 4.36
CA VAL A 146 9.82 -4.00 4.02
C VAL A 146 9.10 -2.73 3.62
N GLY A 147 8.54 -2.73 2.42
CA GLY A 147 7.83 -1.59 1.84
C GLY A 147 6.38 -1.93 1.56
N MET A 148 5.50 -0.95 1.70
CA MET A 148 4.08 -1.09 1.41
C MET A 148 3.56 0.15 0.68
N VAL A 149 2.67 -0.05 -0.28
CA VAL A 149 2.09 1.04 -1.08
C VAL A 149 0.58 0.84 -1.17
N LEU A 150 -0.17 1.83 -0.68
CA LEU A 150 -1.60 1.99 -0.90
C LEU A 150 -1.83 3.01 -2.02
N GLY A 151 -2.63 2.64 -3.01
CA GLY A 151 -2.93 3.46 -4.18
C GLY A 151 -2.49 2.79 -5.49
N PRO A 152 -2.77 3.40 -6.64
CA PRO A 152 -3.39 4.72 -6.82
C PRO A 152 -4.88 4.76 -6.44
N VAL A 153 -5.33 5.87 -5.86
CA VAL A 153 -6.76 6.21 -5.70
C VAL A 153 -6.99 7.69 -5.98
N ALA A 154 -8.23 8.12 -6.21
CA ALA A 154 -8.54 9.56 -6.23
C ALA A 154 -8.04 10.21 -4.90
N PRO A 155 -7.49 11.43 -4.89
CA PRO A 155 -6.75 11.95 -3.73
C PRO A 155 -7.55 11.94 -2.43
N TYR A 156 -8.82 12.36 -2.47
CA TYR A 156 -9.72 12.32 -1.30
C TYR A 156 -10.27 10.93 -0.97
N GLY A 157 -10.04 9.94 -1.83
CA GLY A 157 -10.47 8.56 -1.63
C GLY A 157 -9.58 7.78 -0.66
N LEU A 158 -8.33 8.20 -0.44
CA LEU A 158 -7.40 7.55 0.49
C LEU A 158 -8.02 7.38 1.89
N VAL A 159 -8.64 8.43 2.42
CA VAL A 159 -9.25 8.42 3.76
C VAL A 159 -10.27 7.31 3.99
N ALA A 160 -10.90 6.80 2.91
CA ALA A 160 -11.90 5.75 2.99
C ALA A 160 -11.29 4.34 3.17
N VAL A 161 -10.00 4.18 2.92
CA VAL A 161 -9.29 2.89 2.93
C VAL A 161 -8.01 2.90 3.77
N GLU A 162 -7.51 4.06 4.17
CA GLU A 162 -6.29 4.21 4.98
C GLU A 162 -6.34 3.41 6.27
N LYS A 163 -7.46 3.47 7.01
CA LYS A 163 -7.60 2.72 8.25
C LYS A 163 -7.52 1.20 8.03
N ILE A 164 -8.06 0.69 6.92
CA ILE A 164 -7.97 -0.73 6.57
C ILE A 164 -6.50 -1.10 6.31
N ALA A 165 -5.78 -0.26 5.55
CA ALA A 165 -4.36 -0.46 5.28
C ALA A 165 -3.52 -0.41 6.56
N GLU A 166 -3.78 0.55 7.46
CA GLU A 166 -3.08 0.66 8.75
C GLU A 166 -3.31 -0.57 9.64
N GLU A 167 -4.54 -1.07 9.72
CA GLU A 167 -4.87 -2.31 10.42
C GLU A 167 -4.08 -3.49 9.84
N MET A 168 -4.01 -3.60 8.50
CA MET A 168 -3.20 -4.63 7.84
C MET A 168 -1.71 -4.48 8.15
N VAL A 169 -1.14 -3.29 7.95
CA VAL A 169 0.27 -2.93 8.23
C VAL A 169 0.66 -3.34 9.65
N SER A 170 -0.20 -3.06 10.64
CA SER A 170 0.06 -3.37 12.05
C SER A 170 0.24 -4.87 12.34
N SER A 171 -0.25 -5.74 11.44
CA SER A 171 -0.22 -7.19 11.58
C SER A 171 0.79 -7.90 10.67
N VAL A 172 1.51 -7.15 9.83
CA VAL A 172 2.45 -7.73 8.86
C VAL A 172 3.64 -8.37 9.57
N ARG A 173 3.95 -9.61 9.16
CA ARG A 173 5.13 -10.37 9.55
C ARG A 173 5.85 -10.83 8.30
N VAL A 174 7.18 -10.70 8.29
CA VAL A 174 8.02 -11.12 7.17
C VAL A 174 9.08 -12.09 7.67
N ALA A 175 9.11 -13.30 7.13
CA ALA A 175 10.07 -14.32 7.56
C ALA A 175 11.52 -13.85 7.32
N GLY A 176 12.36 -13.94 8.35
CA GLY A 176 13.77 -13.52 8.31
C GLY A 176 13.99 -12.01 8.34
N TYR A 177 12.94 -11.21 8.55
CA TYR A 177 13.09 -9.79 8.86
C TYR A 177 13.56 -9.59 10.30
N THR A 178 14.42 -8.61 10.51
CA THR A 178 14.84 -8.16 11.83
C THR A 178 14.97 -6.65 11.78
N SER A 179 14.21 -5.95 12.62
CA SER A 179 14.23 -4.49 12.67
C SER A 179 15.64 -3.96 12.97
N ALA A 180 16.03 -2.89 12.31
CA ALA A 180 17.30 -2.22 12.57
C ALA A 180 17.28 -1.34 13.82
N ALA A 181 16.09 -1.01 14.35
CA ALA A 181 15.90 -0.09 15.49
C ALA A 181 16.68 1.24 15.33
N ASP A 182 16.70 1.79 14.11
CA ASP A 182 17.46 2.99 13.76
C ASP A 182 16.60 4.26 13.86
N ARG A 183 16.40 4.73 15.10
CA ARG A 183 15.54 5.88 15.38
C ARG A 183 16.10 7.19 14.82
N GLU A 184 17.41 7.38 14.83
CA GLU A 184 18.06 8.55 14.25
C GLU A 184 17.77 8.65 12.74
N ARG A 185 17.82 7.52 12.04
CA ARG A 185 17.48 7.50 10.61
C ARG A 185 16.02 7.84 10.34
N LEU A 186 15.10 7.42 11.19
CA LEU A 186 13.69 7.77 11.06
C LEU A 186 13.46 9.27 11.30
N ASP A 187 14.15 9.86 12.26
CA ASP A 187 14.12 11.31 12.50
C ASP A 187 14.74 12.09 11.32
N GLU A 188 15.81 11.58 10.70
CA GLU A 188 16.37 12.15 9.47
C GLU A 188 15.35 12.15 8.31
N LEU A 189 14.58 11.07 8.16
CA LEU A 189 13.54 10.95 7.14
C LEU A 189 12.39 11.94 7.38
N ASP A 190 11.93 12.06 8.63
CA ASP A 190 10.89 13.02 9.01
C ASP A 190 11.32 14.47 8.75
N GLY A 191 12.56 14.79 9.14
CA GLY A 191 13.14 16.11 8.90
C GLY A 191 13.43 16.40 7.42
N ALA A 192 13.66 15.39 6.59
CA ALA A 192 13.86 15.56 5.15
C ALA A 192 12.54 15.87 4.42
N VAL A 193 11.47 15.14 4.76
CA VAL A 193 10.14 15.36 4.17
C VAL A 193 9.57 16.72 4.58
N SER A 194 9.69 17.10 5.86
CA SER A 194 9.21 18.40 6.36
C SER A 194 9.89 19.60 5.68
N ARG A 195 11.19 19.52 5.39
CA ARG A 195 11.90 20.60 4.68
C ARG A 195 11.45 20.77 3.22
N LEU A 196 11.12 19.68 2.54
CA LEU A 196 10.53 19.73 1.19
C LEU A 196 9.15 20.38 1.23
N ALA A 197 8.35 20.08 2.26
CA ALA A 197 7.04 20.69 2.49
C ALA A 197 7.12 22.21 2.66
N GLU A 198 8.06 22.70 3.48
CA GLU A 198 8.26 24.12 3.75
C GLU A 198 8.76 24.93 2.54
N SER A 199 9.45 24.27 1.60
CA SER A 199 9.95 24.91 0.38
C SER A 199 8.89 25.13 -0.71
N TRP A 200 7.67 24.64 -0.50
CA TRP A 200 6.56 24.79 -1.43
C TRP A 200 5.99 26.23 -1.38
N PRO A 201 5.81 26.92 -2.51
CA PRO A 201 5.25 28.27 -2.51
C PRO A 201 3.81 28.26 -1.97
N ALA A 202 3.56 29.15 -1.01
CA ALA A 202 2.26 29.36 -0.36
C ALA A 202 1.22 29.98 -1.30
#